data_AF-N9RQ47-F1
#
_entry.id   AF-N9RQ47-F1
#
_cell.length_a   1.000
_cell.length_b   1.000
_cell.length_c   1.000
_cell.angle_alpha   90.00
_cell.angle_beta   90.00
_cell.angle_gamma   90.00
#
_symmetry.space_group_name_H-M   'P 1'
#
loop_
_entity.id
_entity.type
_entity.pdbx_description
1 polymer ?
#
loop_
_entity_poly.entity_id
_entity_poly.type
_entity_poly.pdbx_seq_one_letter_code
_entity_poly.pdbx_strand_id
1 'polypeptide(L)'
;MIILSLVLILIGMLLLYKCSSKQINKTKQPLFIGYQTHLKVLAYLCFLLAGSLLCLTYGSSIGFISWWIFATPVTFLLVLWVNELKPSKK
;
A
#
# COMPACT_ATOMS: atom_id res chain seq x y z
N MET A 1 10.93 -10.43 -11.86
CA MET A 1 9.84 -10.70 -10.89
C MET A 1 9.86 -9.71 -9.72
N ILE A 2 11.02 -9.41 -9.12
CA ILE A 2 11.15 -8.41 -8.03
C ILE A 2 10.59 -7.02 -8.41
N ILE A 3 10.97 -6.44 -9.55
CA ILE A 3 10.51 -5.10 -9.96
C ILE A 3 8.97 -5.06 -10.08
N LEU A 4 8.38 -6.11 -10.66
CA LEU A 4 6.93 -6.23 -10.79
C LEU A 4 6.27 -6.33 -9.41
N SER A 5 6.78 -7.19 -8.51
CA SER A 5 6.29 -7.29 -7.13
C SER A 5 6.38 -5.95 -6.38
N LEU A 6 7.47 -5.19 -6.57
CA LEU A 6 7.62 -3.85 -6.00
C LEU A 6 6.56 -2.87 -6.52
N VAL A 7 6.30 -2.87 -7.84
CA VAL A 7 5.26 -2.04 -8.44
C VAL A 7 3.87 -2.42 -7.91
N LEU A 8 3.57 -3.72 -7.79
CA LEU A 8 2.30 -4.18 -7.20
C LEU A 8 2.15 -3.77 -5.73
N ILE A 9 3.22 -3.88 -4.93
CA ILE A 9 3.21 -3.45 -3.53
C ILE A 9 2.97 -1.93 -3.44
N LEU A 10 3.66 -1.14 -4.27
CA LEU A 10 3.47 0.31 -4.34
C LEU A 10 2.02 0.67 -4.70
N ILE A 11 1.46 0.06 -5.75
CA ILE A 11 0.08 0.31 -6.20
C ILE A 11 -0.91 -0.10 -5.10
N GLY A 12 -0.75 -1.28 -4.51
CA GLY A 12 -1.62 -1.75 -3.43
C GLY A 12 -1.58 -0.80 -2.23
N MET A 13 -0.39 -0.44 -1.76
CA MET A 13 -0.28 0.47 -0.62
C MET A 13 -0.80 1.88 -0.92
N LEU A 14 -0.59 2.40 -2.14
CA LEU A 14 -1.12 3.69 -2.57
C LEU A 14 -2.65 3.69 -2.68
N LEU A 15 -3.25 2.62 -3.19
CA LEU A 15 -4.70 2.49 -3.28
C LEU A 15 -5.34 2.39 -1.88
N LEU A 16 -4.78 1.56 -0.98
CA LEU A 16 -5.22 1.53 0.42
C LEU A 16 -5.12 2.90 1.08
N TYR A 17 -4.04 3.63 0.78
CA TYR A 17 -3.82 4.98 1.26
C TYR A 17 -4.88 5.96 0.74
N LYS A 18 -5.11 6.02 -0.58
CA LYS A 18 -6.12 6.89 -1.20
C LYS A 18 -7.54 6.60 -0.69
N CYS A 19 -7.82 5.35 -0.37
CA CYS A 19 -9.07 4.92 0.25
C CYS A 19 -9.14 5.12 1.77
N SER A 20 -8.11 5.67 2.42
CA SER A 20 -8.10 5.95 3.85
C SER A 20 -8.97 7.16 4.18
N SER A 21 -9.73 7.07 5.29
CA SER A 21 -10.67 8.10 5.74
C SER A 21 -10.00 9.47 5.92
N LYS A 22 -8.73 9.50 6.34
CA LYS A 22 -7.93 10.72 6.49
C LYS A 22 -7.78 11.50 5.18
N GLN A 23 -7.67 10.81 4.04
CA GLN A 23 -7.45 11.46 2.74
C GLN A 23 -8.74 11.75 1.99
N ILE A 24 -9.75 10.88 2.15
CA ILE A 24 -11.10 11.09 1.60
C ILE A 24 -11.70 12.40 2.17
N ASN A 25 -11.54 12.62 3.47
CA ASN A 25 -12.05 13.83 4.13
C ASN A 25 -11.28 15.10 3.72
N LYS A 26 -9.99 14.97 3.40
CA LYS A 26 -9.11 16.09 2.98
C LYS A 26 -9.29 16.46 1.50
N THR A 27 -9.66 15.51 0.63
CA THR A 27 -9.62 15.70 -0.84
C THR A 27 -11.01 15.76 -1.50
N LYS A 28 -12.11 15.40 -0.80
CA LYS A 28 -13.49 15.40 -1.32
C LYS A 28 -13.63 14.81 -2.74
N GLN A 29 -12.91 13.73 -3.06
CA GLN A 29 -12.97 13.11 -4.39
C GLN A 29 -14.16 12.13 -4.48
N PRO A 30 -15.22 12.44 -5.25
CA PRO A 30 -16.46 11.66 -5.26
C PRO A 30 -16.29 10.24 -5.80
N LEU A 31 -15.37 10.02 -6.75
CA LEU A 31 -15.05 8.71 -7.30
C LEU A 31 -14.52 7.72 -6.25
N PHE A 32 -13.70 8.20 -5.31
CA PHE A 32 -13.12 7.35 -4.26
C PHE A 32 -14.10 7.01 -3.16
N ILE A 33 -15.15 7.82 -2.98
CA ILE A 33 -16.20 7.60 -1.97
C ILE A 33 -17.14 6.48 -2.42
N GLY A 34 -17.56 6.48 -3.69
CA GLY A 34 -18.45 5.44 -4.24
C GLY A 34 -17.79 4.08 -4.43
N TYR A 35 -16.52 4.06 -4.85
CA TYR A 35 -15.79 2.81 -5.17
C TYR A 35 -14.77 2.38 -4.11
N GLN A 36 -14.84 2.96 -2.90
CA GLN A 36 -13.87 2.71 -1.83
C GLN A 36 -13.66 1.22 -1.54
N THR A 37 -14.74 0.44 -1.50
CA THR A 37 -14.69 -1.00 -1.24
C THR A 37 -13.99 -1.75 -2.37
N HIS A 38 -14.34 -1.45 -3.62
CA HIS A 38 -13.71 -2.09 -4.79
C HIS A 38 -12.22 -1.76 -4.89
N LEU A 39 -11.82 -0.52 -4.60
CA LEU A 39 -10.41 -0.12 -4.62
C LEU A 39 -9.61 -0.75 -3.48
N LYS A 40 -10.21 -0.94 -2.30
CA LYS A 40 -9.58 -1.69 -1.19
C LYS A 40 -9.38 -3.16 -1.54
N VAL A 41 -10.39 -3.81 -2.12
CA VAL A 41 -10.29 -5.20 -2.61
C VAL A 41 -9.22 -5.29 -3.71
N LEU A 42 -9.28 -4.34 -4.66
CA LEU A 42 -8.22 -3.88 -5.55
C LEU A 42 -6.80 -4.07 -4.98
N ALA A 43 -6.59 -3.30 -3.93
CA ALA A 43 -5.31 -3.13 -3.32
C ALA A 43 -4.83 -4.37 -2.56
N TYR A 44 -5.74 -5.03 -1.83
CA TYR A 44 -5.42 -6.29 -1.15
C TYR A 44 -5.08 -7.41 -2.14
N LEU A 45 -5.79 -7.49 -3.27
CA LEU A 45 -5.46 -8.42 -4.35
C LEU A 45 -4.07 -8.13 -4.92
N CYS A 46 -3.75 -6.87 -5.23
CA CYS A 46 -2.40 -6.51 -5.71
C CYS A 46 -1.32 -6.87 -4.69
N PHE A 47 -1.58 -6.63 -3.41
CA PHE A 47 -0.65 -6.94 -2.33
C PHE A 47 -0.42 -8.46 -2.20
N LEU A 48 -1.48 -9.26 -2.19
CA LEU A 48 -1.43 -10.73 -2.12
C LEU A 48 -0.78 -11.35 -3.36
N LEU A 49 -1.04 -10.79 -4.55
CA LEU A 49 -0.41 -11.21 -5.80
C LEU A 49 1.10 -10.96 -5.77
N ALA A 50 1.54 -9.81 -5.26
CA ALA A 50 2.96 -9.53 -5.11
C ALA A 50 3.67 -10.53 -4.17
N GLY A 51 3.05 -10.85 -3.03
CA GLY A 51 3.53 -11.85 -2.09
C GLY A 51 3.60 -13.24 -2.71
N SER A 52 2.52 -13.66 -3.37
CA SER A 52 2.45 -14.95 -4.08
C SER A 52 3.54 -15.07 -5.15
N LEU A 53 3.76 -14.00 -5.92
CA LEU A 53 4.79 -13.96 -6.96
C LEU A 53 6.21 -14.08 -6.37
N LEU A 54 6.47 -13.44 -5.23
CA LEU A 54 7.75 -13.56 -4.52
C LEU A 54 7.95 -14.97 -3.96
N CYS A 55 6.92 -15.56 -3.37
CA CYS A 55 6.96 -16.94 -2.85
C CYS A 55 7.18 -17.97 -3.96
N LEU A 56 6.57 -17.78 -5.13
CA LEU A 56 6.80 -18.66 -6.29
C LEU A 56 8.22 -18.56 -6.84
N THR A 57 8.86 -17.38 -6.74
CA THR A 57 10.19 -17.16 -7.32
C THR A 57 11.32 -17.58 -6.38
N TYR A 58 11.19 -17.30 -5.08
CA TYR A 58 12.27 -17.44 -4.10
C TYR A 58 11.97 -18.50 -3.03
N GLY A 59 10.83 -19.19 -3.12
CA GLY A 59 10.32 -20.11 -2.10
C GLY A 59 9.52 -19.37 -1.02
N SER A 60 8.67 -20.11 -0.31
CA SER A 60 7.69 -19.52 0.63
C SER A 60 8.35 -18.68 1.74
N SER A 61 9.43 -19.15 2.35
CA SER A 61 10.06 -18.42 3.46
C SER A 61 10.71 -17.11 3.00
N ILE A 62 11.53 -17.17 1.94
CA ILE A 62 12.25 -15.99 1.43
C ILE A 62 11.27 -15.02 0.79
N GLY A 63 10.30 -15.52 0.03
CA GLY A 63 9.26 -14.72 -0.60
C GLY A 63 8.39 -13.98 0.42
N PHE A 64 7.96 -14.67 1.49
CA PHE A 64 7.16 -14.06 2.56
C PHE A 64 7.93 -12.99 3.32
N ILE A 65 9.19 -13.26 3.70
CA ILE A 65 10.03 -12.26 4.38
C ILE A 65 10.29 -11.06 3.48
N SER A 66 10.65 -11.29 2.21
CA SER A 66 10.90 -10.23 1.22
C SER A 66 9.66 -9.36 0.99
N TRP A 67 8.48 -9.97 0.97
CA TRP A 67 7.21 -9.26 0.81
C TRP A 67 7.01 -8.20 1.90
N TRP A 68 7.25 -8.54 3.17
CA TRP A 68 7.17 -7.60 4.28
C TRP A 68 8.31 -6.58 4.30
N ILE A 69 9.53 -7.00 3.92
CA ILE A 69 10.69 -6.10 3.80
C ILE A 69 10.41 -4.99 2.77
N PHE A 70 9.76 -5.30 1.65
CA PHE A 70 9.40 -4.30 0.65
C PHE A 70 8.17 -3.48 1.04
N ALA A 71 7.19 -4.06 1.73
CA ALA A 71 5.98 -3.35 2.15
C ALA A 71 6.27 -2.26 3.19
N THR A 72 7.16 -2.52 4.15
CA THR A 72 7.46 -1.65 5.29
C THR A 72 7.98 -0.25 4.92
N PRO A 73 9.01 -0.08 4.07
CA PRO A 73 9.47 1.26 3.69
C PRO A 73 8.40 2.03 2.91
N VAL A 74 7.60 1.34 2.08
CA VAL A 74 6.50 1.95 1.34
C VAL A 74 5.42 2.47 2.29
N THR A 75 5.01 1.66 3.27
CA THR A 75 4.01 2.06 4.28
C THR A 75 4.54 3.22 5.12
N PHE A 76 5.82 3.18 5.51
CA PHE A 76 6.45 4.23 6.29
C PHE A 76 6.55 5.56 5.55
N LEU A 77 6.99 5.55 4.28
CA LEU A 77 7.02 6.75 3.44
C LEU A 77 5.62 7.35 3.27
N LEU A 78 4.60 6.51 3.09
CA LEU A 78 3.21 6.97 3.03
C LEU A 78 2.78 7.62 4.34
N VAL A 79 3.12 7.03 5.49
CA VAL A 79 2.80 7.61 6.80
C VAL A 79 3.48 8.98 7.01
N LEU A 80 4.75 9.12 6.61
CA LEU A 80 5.49 10.37 6.70
C LEU A 80 4.96 11.45 5.75
N TRP A 81 4.57 11.08 4.52
CA TRP A 81 3.97 12.02 3.57
C TRP A 81 2.65 12.58 4.11
N VAL A 82 1.87 11.72 4.76
CA VAL A 82 0.49 12.01 5.17
C VAL A 82 0.40 12.85 6.40
N ASN A 83 1.14 12.46 7.44
CA ASN A 83 1.09 13.17 8.69
C ASN A 83 1.91 14.43 8.48
N GLU A 84 1.30 15.59 8.74
CA GLU A 84 2.09 16.80 8.88
C GLU A 84 2.99 16.59 10.10
N LEU A 85 4.25 16.25 9.86
CA LEU A 85 5.29 16.07 10.89
C LEU A 85 5.67 17.42 11.53
N LYS A 86 4.78 18.41 11.49
CA LYS A 86 5.00 19.67 12.20
C LYS A 86 5.09 19.32 13.68
N PRO A 87 6.19 19.69 14.36
CA PRO A 87 6.21 19.61 15.80
C PRO A 87 5.05 20.47 16.29
N SER A 88 4.16 19.87 17.07
CA SER A 88 3.22 20.63 17.89
C SER A 88 4.10 21.49 18.79
N LYS A 89 4.29 22.77 18.40
CA LYS A 89 4.94 23.75 19.26
C LYS A 89 4.08 23.82 20.52
N LYS A 90 4.57 23.23 21.60
CA LYS A 90 4.14 23.58 22.95
C LYS A 90 4.49 25.05 23.19
#